data_AF-A0A1E4SD30-F1
#
_entry.id   AF-A0A1E4SD30-F1
#
_cell.length_a   1.000
_cell.length_b   1.000
_cell.length_c   1.000
_cell.angle_alpha   90.00
_cell.angle_beta   90.00
_cell.angle_gamma   90.00
#
_symmetry.space_group_name_H-M   'P 1'
#
loop_
_entity.id
_entity.type
_entity.pdbx_description
1 polymer ?
#
loop_
_entity_poly.entity_id
_entity_poly.type
_entity_poly.pdbx_seq_one_letter_code
_entity_poly.pdbx_strand_id
1 'polypeptide(L)'
;MSRLRKLDRAVLDTSSELLDSDDQAALIDRLSTENIHSYASGKRYLSLALLVQLPVVMYLEHHHNPQAAHAHLRVLLILLSNVLTLVNLREFAVGVASPVPIAVPVIVDVVNGIICCQLLYSLGAGWSLEKLYYLLPSINLGSLVLFRWWYVSTIHEVEALGKLTYKYKTV
;
A
#
# COMPACT_ATOMS: atom_id res chain seq x y z
N MET A 1 31.69 11.14 40.97
CA MET A 1 31.41 9.73 40.56
C MET A 1 29.96 9.30 40.89
N SER A 2 28.92 10.01 40.43
CA SER A 2 27.51 9.72 40.81
C SER A 2 26.50 9.77 39.66
N ARG A 3 26.82 10.46 38.55
CA ARG A 3 25.95 10.52 37.36
C ARG A 3 26.07 9.30 36.44
N LEU A 4 27.27 8.76 36.25
CA LEU A 4 27.50 7.53 35.46
C LEU A 4 26.79 6.31 36.05
N ARG A 5 26.81 6.14 37.38
CA ARG A 5 26.10 5.04 38.05
C ARG A 5 24.58 5.13 37.96
N LYS A 6 24.00 6.32 37.80
CA LYS A 6 22.55 6.48 37.60
C LYS A 6 22.15 6.22 36.15
N LEU A 7 23.02 6.57 35.20
CA LEU A 7 22.83 6.24 33.79
C LEU A 7 22.96 4.73 33.57
N ASP A 8 23.98 4.08 34.13
CA ASP A 8 24.14 2.62 34.06
C ASP A 8 22.98 1.89 34.71
N ARG A 9 22.48 2.38 35.85
CA ARG A 9 21.32 1.79 36.52
C ARG A 9 20.02 2.03 35.74
N ALA A 10 19.88 3.16 35.07
CA ALA A 10 18.73 3.41 34.19
C ALA A 10 18.79 2.55 32.92
N VAL A 11 19.98 2.33 32.36
CA VAL A 11 20.19 1.39 31.24
C VAL A 11 19.92 -0.04 31.68
N LEU A 12 20.33 -0.42 32.89
CA LEU A 12 20.08 -1.74 33.48
C LEU A 12 18.61 -1.95 33.91
N ASP A 13 17.91 -0.90 34.36
CA ASP A 13 16.48 -0.94 34.68
C ASP A 13 15.61 -0.91 33.42
N THR A 14 16.08 -0.32 32.31
CA THR A 14 15.40 -0.42 31.00
C THR A 14 15.74 -1.73 30.28
N SER A 15 16.83 -2.40 30.67
CA SER A 15 17.21 -3.72 30.19
C SER A 15 16.57 -4.87 30.99
N SER A 16 15.51 -4.61 31.77
CA SER A 16 14.81 -5.64 32.53
C SER A 16 13.98 -6.59 31.65
N GLU A 17 13.82 -6.28 30.37
CA GLU A 17 13.43 -7.23 29.31
C GLU A 17 14.52 -7.22 28.23
N LEU A 18 15.74 -7.65 28.59
CA LEU A 18 16.68 -8.16 27.60
C LEU A 18 16.04 -9.40 26.98
N LEU A 19 15.31 -9.21 25.87
CA LEU A 19 14.77 -10.29 25.06
C LEU A 19 15.91 -11.24 24.71
N ASP A 20 15.79 -12.51 25.10
CA ASP A 20 16.72 -13.54 24.66
C ASP A 20 16.63 -13.65 23.13
N SER A 21 17.68 -14.18 22.51
CA SER A 21 17.75 -14.46 21.08
C SER A 21 16.54 -15.25 20.56
N ASP A 22 15.96 -16.14 21.36
CA ASP A 22 14.75 -16.88 21.01
C ASP A 22 13.50 -15.97 21.01
N ASP A 23 13.37 -15.06 21.97
CA ASP A 23 12.26 -14.09 22.01
C ASP A 23 12.39 -13.05 20.89
N GLN A 24 13.62 -12.62 20.56
CA GLN A 24 13.89 -11.74 19.43
C GLN A 24 13.48 -12.41 18.11
N ALA A 25 13.82 -13.69 17.91
CA ALA A 25 13.44 -14.44 16.74
C ALA A 25 11.92 -14.60 16.62
N ALA A 26 11.24 -14.92 17.73
CA ALA A 26 9.78 -15.00 17.78
C ALA A 26 9.10 -13.65 17.44
N LEU A 27 9.67 -12.54 17.92
CA LEU A 27 9.16 -11.20 17.65
C LEU A 27 9.36 -10.78 16.19
N ILE A 28 10.50 -11.10 15.58
CA ILE A 28 10.78 -10.88 14.16
C ILE A 28 9.80 -11.68 13.28
N ASP A 29 9.58 -12.96 13.60
CA ASP A 29 8.64 -13.81 12.87
C ASP A 29 7.20 -13.29 12.98
N ARG A 30 6.82 -12.83 14.17
CA ARG A 30 5.53 -12.18 14.40
C ARG A 30 5.38 -10.89 13.59
N LEU A 31 6.39 -10.01 13.58
CA LEU A 31 6.36 -8.77 12.79
C LEU A 31 6.25 -9.06 11.29
N SER A 32 7.00 -10.04 10.79
CA SER A 32 6.91 -10.49 9.40
C SER A 32 5.50 -10.99 9.06
N THR A 33 4.96 -11.88 9.90
CA THR A 33 3.62 -12.45 9.73
C THR A 33 2.52 -11.39 9.81
N GLU A 34 2.60 -10.47 10.77
CA GLU A 34 1.66 -9.36 10.91
C GLU A 34 1.72 -8.41 9.70
N ASN A 35 2.91 -8.16 9.13
CA ASN A 35 3.04 -7.35 7.91
C ASN A 35 2.41 -8.05 6.69
N ILE A 36 2.64 -9.35 6.51
CA ILE A 36 2.00 -10.16 5.45
C ILE A 36 0.48 -10.13 5.60
N HIS A 37 -0.02 -10.35 6.82
CA HIS A 37 -1.45 -10.35 7.12
C HIS A 37 -2.08 -8.97 6.89
N SER A 38 -1.41 -7.89 7.31
CA SER A 38 -1.85 -6.51 7.12
C SER A 38 -1.90 -6.16 5.64
N TYR A 39 -0.89 -6.55 4.87
CA TYR A 39 -0.88 -6.37 3.42
C TYR A 39 -2.01 -7.15 2.74
N ALA A 40 -2.22 -8.42 3.11
CA ALA A 40 -3.31 -9.24 2.59
C ALA A 40 -4.69 -8.63 2.89
N SER A 41 -4.89 -8.11 4.11
CA SER A 41 -6.12 -7.45 4.53
C SER A 41 -6.34 -6.13 3.77
N GLY A 42 -5.30 -5.29 3.66
CA GLY A 42 -5.35 -4.04 2.90
C GLY A 42 -5.75 -4.26 1.44
N LYS A 43 -5.17 -5.28 0.78
CA LYS A 43 -5.59 -5.68 -0.57
C LYS A 43 -7.07 -6.05 -0.65
N ARG A 44 -7.57 -6.85 0.30
CA ARG A 44 -9.00 -7.24 0.32
C ARG A 44 -9.90 -6.01 0.45
N TYR A 45 -9.58 -5.09 1.35
CA TYR A 45 -10.36 -3.86 1.54
C TYR A 45 -10.31 -2.96 0.31
N LEU A 46 -9.13 -2.77 -0.32
CA LEU A 46 -9.01 -1.96 -1.53
C LEU A 46 -9.77 -2.59 -2.70
N SER A 47 -9.69 -3.91 -2.88
CA SER A 47 -10.47 -4.62 -3.90
C SER A 47 -11.98 -4.46 -3.70
N LEU A 48 -12.47 -4.58 -2.47
CA LEU A 48 -13.89 -4.40 -2.16
C LEU A 48 -14.31 -2.94 -2.40
N ALA A 49 -13.50 -1.97 -1.99
CA ALA A 49 -13.75 -0.55 -2.24
C ALA A 49 -13.85 -0.26 -3.74
N LEU A 50 -12.93 -0.81 -4.54
CA LEU A 50 -12.95 -0.68 -6.02
C LEU A 50 -14.23 -1.27 -6.62
N LEU A 51 -14.68 -2.44 -6.15
CA LEU A 51 -15.91 -3.07 -6.64
C LEU A 51 -17.16 -2.25 -6.31
N VAL A 52 -17.21 -1.62 -5.14
CA VAL A 52 -18.33 -0.73 -4.75
C VAL A 52 -18.26 0.61 -5.49
N GLN A 53 -17.06 1.12 -5.77
CA GLN A 53 -16.88 2.39 -6.45
C GLN A 53 -17.40 2.36 -7.90
N LEU A 54 -17.23 1.25 -8.62
CA LEU A 54 -17.66 1.12 -10.01
C LEU A 54 -19.14 1.45 -10.25
N PRO A 55 -20.12 0.82 -9.56
CA PRO A 55 -21.53 1.14 -9.75
C PRO A 55 -21.86 2.58 -9.35
N VAL A 56 -21.20 3.12 -8.31
CA VAL A 56 -21.39 4.51 -7.89
C VAL A 56 -20.95 5.49 -8.98
N VAL A 57 -19.77 5.29 -9.57
CA VAL A 57 -19.27 6.17 -10.64
C VAL A 57 -20.14 6.05 -11.91
N MET A 58 -20.56 4.84 -12.26
CA MET A 58 -21.46 4.63 -13.40
C MET A 58 -22.80 5.35 -13.19
N TYR A 59 -23.36 5.27 -12.00
CA TYR A 59 -24.58 5.98 -11.63
C TYR A 59 -24.40 7.50 -11.70
N LEU A 60 -23.30 8.02 -11.14
CA LEU A 60 -23.01 9.45 -11.12
C LEU A 60 -22.80 10.04 -12.52
N GLU A 61 -22.02 9.40 -13.39
CA GLU A 61 -21.82 9.90 -14.76
C GLU A 61 -23.13 9.86 -15.55
N HIS A 62 -23.90 8.78 -15.43
CA HIS A 62 -25.18 8.66 -16.15
C HIS A 62 -26.15 9.77 -15.78
N HIS A 63 -26.19 10.18 -14.50
CA HIS A 63 -27.16 11.17 -14.04
C HIS A 63 -26.70 12.62 -14.25
N HIS A 64 -25.41 12.92 -14.12
CA HIS A 64 -24.89 14.30 -14.19
C HIS A 64 -24.45 14.72 -15.59
N ASN A 65 -24.15 13.79 -16.49
CA ASN A 65 -23.58 14.12 -17.80
C ASN A 65 -24.18 13.33 -18.99
N PRO A 66 -25.52 13.27 -19.15
CA PRO A 66 -26.17 12.44 -20.16
C PRO A 66 -25.89 12.87 -21.61
N GLN A 67 -25.42 14.10 -21.85
CA GLN A 67 -25.20 14.67 -23.19
C GLN A 67 -23.74 14.96 -23.54
N ALA A 68 -22.79 14.69 -22.64
CA ALA A 68 -21.38 14.95 -22.95
C ALA A 68 -20.87 13.90 -23.96
N ALA A 69 -20.47 14.37 -25.15
CA ALA A 69 -19.92 13.53 -26.23
C ALA A 69 -18.74 12.63 -25.79
N HIS A 70 -18.08 12.98 -24.68
CA HIS A 70 -16.94 12.24 -24.12
C HIS A 70 -17.25 11.52 -22.78
N ALA A 71 -18.50 11.48 -22.32
CA ALA A 71 -18.88 10.82 -21.06
C ALA A 71 -18.52 9.32 -21.07
N HIS A 72 -18.88 8.62 -22.15
CA HIS A 72 -18.57 7.20 -22.31
C HIS A 72 -17.07 6.90 -22.28
N LEU A 73 -16.26 7.77 -22.87
CA LEU A 73 -14.80 7.63 -22.86
C LEU A 73 -14.24 7.78 -21.44
N ARG A 74 -14.74 8.76 -20.66
CA ARG A 74 -14.28 8.95 -19.26
C ARG A 74 -14.67 7.78 -18.37
N VAL A 75 -15.89 7.28 -18.49
CA VAL A 75 -16.32 6.08 -17.77
C VAL A 75 -15.47 4.87 -18.15
N LEU A 76 -15.16 4.70 -19.44
CA LEU A 76 -14.27 3.65 -19.91
C LEU A 76 -12.85 3.78 -19.31
N LEU A 77 -12.31 5.00 -19.24
CA LEU A 77 -11.00 5.25 -18.63
C LEU A 77 -11.00 4.95 -17.12
N ILE A 78 -12.08 5.32 -16.40
CA ILE A 78 -12.22 4.99 -14.98
C ILE A 78 -12.34 3.48 -14.78
N LEU A 79 -13.14 2.80 -15.60
CA LEU A 79 -13.26 1.34 -15.59
C LEU A 79 -11.91 0.68 -15.84
N LEU A 80 -11.21 1.10 -16.90
CA LEU A 80 -9.90 0.56 -17.26
C LEU A 80 -8.89 0.79 -16.13
N SER A 81 -8.87 1.97 -15.52
CA SER A 81 -7.98 2.27 -14.40
C SER A 81 -8.25 1.38 -13.18
N ASN A 82 -9.52 1.19 -12.82
CA ASN A 82 -9.89 0.31 -11.71
C ASN A 82 -9.55 -1.16 -12.01
N VAL A 83 -9.76 -1.63 -13.24
CA VAL A 83 -9.35 -2.98 -13.67
C VAL A 83 -7.84 -3.15 -13.60
N LEU A 84 -7.06 -2.18 -14.10
CA LEU A 84 -5.60 -2.22 -14.00
C LEU A 84 -5.14 -2.26 -12.54
N THR A 85 -5.77 -1.47 -11.67
CA THR A 85 -5.49 -1.47 -10.23
C THR A 85 -5.78 -2.83 -9.60
N LEU A 86 -6.90 -3.48 -9.96
CA LEU A 86 -7.27 -4.82 -9.49
C LEU A 86 -6.30 -5.90 -9.99
N VAL A 87 -5.90 -5.85 -11.26
CA VAL A 87 -4.89 -6.75 -11.82
C VAL A 87 -3.59 -6.59 -11.03
N ASN A 88 -3.18 -5.36 -10.75
CA ASN A 88 -1.95 -5.09 -10.02
C ASN A 88 -2.02 -5.57 -8.56
N LEU A 89 -3.18 -5.47 -7.90
CA LEU A 89 -3.39 -6.02 -6.55
C LEU A 89 -3.25 -7.55 -6.52
N ARG A 90 -3.66 -8.24 -7.58
CA ARG A 90 -3.56 -9.70 -7.70
C ARG A 90 -2.12 -10.15 -7.91
N GLU A 91 -1.42 -9.54 -8.86
CA GLU A 91 -0.09 -9.99 -9.30
C GLU A 91 1.03 -9.67 -8.30
N PHE A 92 0.90 -8.59 -7.50
CA PHE A 92 1.90 -8.26 -6.46
C PHE A 92 1.84 -9.21 -5.25
N ALA A 93 0.84 -10.09 -5.17
CA ALA A 93 0.69 -11.01 -4.05
C ALA A 93 1.83 -12.05 -3.92
N VAL A 94 2.77 -12.11 -4.87
CA VAL A 94 3.66 -13.26 -5.00
C VAL A 94 5.14 -12.84 -5.16
N GLY A 95 5.63 -11.94 -4.31
CA GLY A 95 7.03 -12.06 -3.86
C GLY A 95 7.02 -13.07 -2.72
N VAL A 96 7.13 -14.38 -2.98
CA VAL A 96 8.40 -15.12 -3.15
C VAL A 96 8.40 -16.11 -4.34
N ALA A 97 7.30 -16.23 -5.10
CA ALA A 97 7.15 -17.31 -6.11
C ALA A 97 6.33 -16.94 -7.37
N SER A 98 6.19 -15.66 -7.75
CA SER A 98 5.47 -15.32 -8.98
C SER A 98 6.32 -15.65 -10.21
N PRO A 99 5.76 -16.31 -11.24
CA PRO A 99 6.41 -16.39 -12.54
C PRO A 99 6.38 -15.04 -13.30
N VAL A 100 5.70 -14.02 -12.77
CA VAL A 100 5.53 -12.74 -13.45
C VAL A 100 6.75 -11.84 -13.21
N PRO A 101 7.45 -11.37 -14.26
CA PRO A 101 8.59 -10.48 -14.09
C PRO A 101 8.18 -9.16 -13.44
N ILE A 102 9.02 -8.66 -12.55
CA ILE A 102 8.83 -7.40 -11.78
C ILE A 102 8.49 -6.21 -12.70
N ALA A 103 8.88 -6.26 -13.97
CA ALA A 103 8.55 -5.24 -14.97
C ALA A 103 7.04 -5.09 -15.23
N VAL A 104 6.24 -6.17 -15.15
CA VAL A 104 4.81 -6.15 -15.47
C VAL A 104 4.00 -5.23 -14.53
N PRO A 105 4.08 -5.37 -13.19
CA PRO A 105 3.31 -4.48 -12.31
C PRO A 105 3.72 -3.02 -12.44
N VAL A 106 5.00 -2.73 -12.73
CA VAL A 106 5.51 -1.38 -12.98
C VAL A 106 4.92 -0.80 -14.27
N ILE A 107 4.90 -1.57 -15.36
CA ILE A 107 4.29 -1.13 -16.63
C ILE A 107 2.79 -0.84 -16.42
N VAL A 108 2.09 -1.70 -15.69
CA VAL A 108 0.67 -1.49 -15.37
C VAL A 108 0.48 -0.20 -14.58
N ASP A 109 1.33 0.08 -13.58
CA ASP A 109 1.27 1.33 -12.80
C ASP A 109 1.53 2.56 -13.67
N VAL A 110 2.49 2.49 -14.60
CA VAL A 110 2.79 3.59 -15.54
C VAL A 110 1.60 3.85 -16.46
N VAL A 111 1.04 2.81 -17.09
CA VAL A 111 -0.15 2.94 -17.95
C VAL A 111 -1.32 3.51 -17.16
N ASN A 112 -1.54 3.02 -15.94
CA ASN A 112 -2.60 3.50 -15.06
C ASN A 112 -2.37 4.96 -14.64
N GLY A 113 -1.12 5.36 -14.43
CA GLY A 113 -0.72 6.75 -14.18
C GLY A 113 -1.03 7.67 -15.36
N ILE A 114 -0.80 7.22 -16.61
CA ILE A 114 -1.15 7.99 -17.82
C ILE A 114 -2.67 8.20 -17.89
N ILE A 115 -3.47 7.16 -17.61
CA ILE A 115 -4.93 7.27 -17.56
C ILE A 115 -5.37 8.27 -16.48
N CYS A 116 -4.75 8.21 -15.30
CA CYS A 116 -5.01 9.18 -14.23
C CYS A 116 -4.70 10.62 -14.69
N CYS A 117 -3.54 10.86 -15.31
CA CYS A 117 -3.20 12.18 -15.86
C CYS A 117 -4.23 12.67 -16.88
N GLN A 118 -4.74 11.79 -17.74
CA GLN A 118 -5.79 12.15 -18.70
C GLN A 118 -7.11 12.52 -18.02
N LEU A 119 -7.51 11.77 -16.97
CA LEU A 119 -8.71 12.07 -16.18
C LEU A 119 -8.57 13.37 -15.39
N LEU A 120 -7.40 13.63 -14.81
CA LEU A 120 -7.07 14.88 -14.12
C LEU A 120 -7.03 16.06 -15.08
N TYR A 121 -6.50 15.89 -16.29
CA TYR A 121 -6.56 16.92 -17.33
C TYR A 121 -8.02 17.25 -17.69
N SER A 122 -8.90 16.25 -17.72
CA SER A 122 -10.33 16.43 -18.01
C SER A 122 -11.12 17.16 -16.90
N LEU A 123 -10.57 17.24 -15.67
CA LEU A 123 -11.11 18.11 -14.61
C LEU A 123 -11.00 19.59 -14.99
N GLY A 124 -9.98 19.98 -15.77
CA GLY A 124 -9.73 21.38 -16.17
C GLY A 124 -9.51 22.33 -14.99
N ALA A 125 -9.60 23.63 -15.23
CA ALA A 125 -9.44 24.68 -14.21
C ALA A 125 -10.64 24.82 -13.24
N GLY A 126 -11.68 24.00 -13.37
CA GLY A 126 -12.93 24.12 -12.62
C GLY A 126 -13.16 22.92 -11.71
N TRP A 127 -12.86 23.08 -10.43
CA TRP A 127 -13.21 22.11 -9.38
C TRP A 127 -14.71 22.22 -9.09
N SER A 128 -15.52 21.38 -9.73
CA SER A 128 -16.90 21.17 -9.30
C SER A 128 -17.00 19.86 -8.51
N LEU A 129 -17.85 19.84 -7.48
CA LEU A 129 -18.12 18.63 -6.68
C LEU A 129 -18.58 17.46 -7.56
N GLU A 130 -19.31 17.78 -8.63
CA GLU A 130 -19.77 16.84 -9.65
C GLU A 130 -18.63 16.21 -10.47
N LYS A 131 -17.40 16.72 -10.43
CA LYS A 131 -16.25 16.15 -11.17
C LYS A 131 -15.24 15.49 -10.25
N LEU A 132 -15.49 15.50 -8.94
CA LEU A 132 -14.56 15.01 -7.94
C LEU A 132 -14.30 13.50 -8.09
N TYR A 133 -15.25 12.75 -8.63
CA TYR A 133 -15.10 11.30 -8.85
C TYR A 133 -14.02 10.94 -9.89
N TYR A 134 -13.57 11.89 -10.73
CA TYR A 134 -12.41 11.69 -11.61
C TYR A 134 -11.08 11.61 -10.84
N LEU A 135 -11.03 12.05 -9.58
CA LEU A 135 -9.86 11.88 -8.71
C LEU A 135 -9.74 10.46 -8.14
N LEU A 136 -10.85 9.72 -8.07
CA LEU A 136 -10.87 8.41 -7.41
C LEU A 136 -9.85 7.42 -8.00
N PRO A 137 -9.69 7.29 -9.34
CA PRO A 137 -8.65 6.44 -9.92
C PRO A 137 -7.23 6.79 -9.44
N SER A 138 -6.93 8.08 -9.29
CA SER A 138 -5.64 8.55 -8.78
C SER A 138 -5.46 8.23 -7.30
N ILE A 139 -6.51 8.37 -6.49
CA ILE A 139 -6.50 7.98 -5.07
C ILE A 139 -6.27 6.46 -4.94
N ASN A 140 -6.91 5.66 -5.78
CA ASN A 140 -6.78 4.20 -5.78
C ASN A 140 -5.35 3.77 -6.14
N LEU A 141 -4.79 4.34 -7.20
CA LEU A 141 -3.40 4.09 -7.60
C LEU A 141 -2.42 4.53 -6.52
N GLY A 142 -2.61 5.72 -5.95
CA GLY A 142 -1.79 6.22 -4.84
C GLY A 142 -1.84 5.30 -3.62
N SER A 143 -3.04 4.84 -3.25
CA SER A 143 -3.25 3.90 -2.14
C SER A 143 -2.53 2.57 -2.40
N LEU A 144 -2.65 2.03 -3.60
CA LEU A 144 -1.95 0.80 -4.01
C LEU A 144 -0.43 0.94 -3.87
N VAL A 145 0.14 2.01 -4.43
CA VAL A 145 1.59 2.28 -4.38
C VAL A 145 2.06 2.43 -2.94
N LEU A 146 1.30 3.16 -2.13
CA LEU A 146 1.62 3.39 -0.72
C LEU A 146 1.55 2.09 0.11
N PHE A 147 0.54 1.25 -0.08
CA PHE A 147 0.46 -0.06 0.56
C PHE A 147 1.62 -0.97 0.19
N ARG A 148 2.02 -0.99 -1.09
CA ARG A 148 3.17 -1.76 -1.56
C ARG A 148 4.46 -1.25 -0.96
N TRP A 149 4.65 0.07 -0.97
CA TRP A 149 5.84 0.70 -0.41
C TRP A 149 5.97 0.41 1.08
N TRP A 150 4.89 0.56 1.86
CA TRP A 150 4.88 0.19 3.27
C TRP A 150 5.22 -1.27 3.50
N TYR A 151 4.60 -2.19 2.76
CA TYR A 151 4.89 -3.62 2.89
C TYR A 151 6.38 -3.94 2.64
N VAL A 152 6.95 -3.37 1.57
CA VAL A 152 8.35 -3.57 1.21
C VAL A 152 9.29 -2.94 2.23
N SER A 153 9.03 -1.70 2.67
CA SER A 153 9.85 -1.03 3.68
C SER A 153 9.89 -1.83 4.98
N THR A 154 8.73 -2.27 5.47
CA THR A 154 8.62 -3.06 6.69
C THR A 154 9.36 -4.40 6.56
N ILE A 155 9.31 -5.09 5.41
CA ILE A 155 10.11 -6.31 5.20
C ILE A 155 11.60 -6.02 5.31
N HIS A 156 12.09 -4.96 4.67
CA HIS A 156 13.51 -4.62 4.72
C HIS A 156 13.95 -4.26 6.14
N GLU A 157 13.11 -3.54 6.89
CA GLU A 157 13.36 -3.20 8.29
C GLU A 157 13.35 -4.43 9.20
N VAL A 158 12.39 -5.35 9.01
CA VAL A 158 12.31 -6.62 9.76
C VAL A 158 13.52 -7.52 9.44
N GLU A 159 13.96 -7.57 8.18
CA GLU A 159 15.17 -8.32 7.78
C GLU A 159 16.43 -7.68 8.38
N ALA A 160 16.51 -6.34 8.42
CA ALA A 160 17.59 -5.62 9.07
C ALA A 160 17.63 -5.87 10.58
N LEU A 161 16.47 -5.90 11.24
CA LEU A 161 16.32 -6.29 12.65
C LEU A 161 16.82 -7.72 12.89
N GLY A 162 16.50 -8.66 11.99
CA GLY A 162 17.01 -10.04 12.05
C GLY A 162 18.54 -10.12 12.03
N LYS A 163 19.20 -9.24 11.27
CA LYS A 163 20.68 -9.15 11.20
C LYS A 163 21.32 -8.54 12.45
N LEU A 164 20.53 -7.85 13.29
CA LEU A 164 20.98 -7.20 14.52
C LEU A 164 20.71 -8.05 15.78
N THR A 165 20.27 -9.31 15.62
CA THR A 165 20.03 -10.20 16.77
C THR A 165 21.33 -10.50 17.53
N TYR A 166 21.30 -10.29 18.85
CA TYR A 166 22.46 -10.48 19.73
C TYR A 166 22.28 -11.71 20.60
N LYS A 167 23.28 -12.60 20.61
CA LYS A 167 23.40 -13.61 21.68
C LYS A 167 23.96 -12.94 22.92
N TYR A 168 23.11 -12.67 23.91
CA TYR A 168 23.62 -12.38 25.25
C TYR A 168 24.26 -13.66 25.79
N LYS A 169 25.59 -13.72 25.82
CA LYS A 169 26.30 -14.73 26.60
C LYS A 169 26.01 -14.43 28.07
N THR A 170 25.11 -15.21 28.66
CA THR A 170 25.02 -15.35 30.12
C THR A 170 26.41 -15.73 30.63
N VAL A 171 27.05 -14.82 31.39
CA VAL A 171 28.23 -15.11 32.21
C VAL A 171 27.77 -15.77 33.50
#